data_AF-A0A1I0T2A3-F1
#
_entry.id   AF-A0A1I0T2A3-F1
#
_cell.length_a   1.000
_cell.length_b   1.000
_cell.length_c   1.000
_cell.angle_alpha   90.00
_cell.angle_beta   90.00
_cell.angle_gamma   90.00
#
_symmetry.space_group_name_H-M   'P 1'
#
loop_
_entity.id
_entity.type
_entity.pdbx_description
1 polymer ?
#
loop_
_entity_poly.entity_id
_entity_poly.type
_entity_poly.pdbx_seq_one_letter_code
_entity_poly.pdbx_strand_id
1 'polypeptide(L)'
;MSIALLKKSITIYKPIFLWNILVSLLTAVFFILNGFSQPGIYSFAIFIKLIGWSFSAGIYFMFYQSTAYFFKNQGIGFRKIMLNLVLYDLFFFIGILVASSICRDFLSTVLINFLQTAKY
;
A
#
# COMPACT_ATOMS: atom_id res chain seq x y z
N MET A 1 28.43 -5.80 12.43
CA MET A 1 27.53 -6.83 11.87
C MET A 1 26.05 -6.42 11.88
N SER A 2 25.55 -5.72 12.91
CA SER A 2 24.14 -5.28 12.99
C SER A 2 23.72 -4.24 11.94
N ILE A 3 24.58 -3.26 11.63
CA ILE A 3 24.27 -2.16 10.71
C ILE A 3 24.08 -2.65 9.26
N ALA A 4 24.90 -3.61 8.82
CA ALA A 4 24.80 -4.17 7.46
C ALA A 4 23.50 -4.96 7.25
N LEU A 5 23.07 -5.72 8.27
CA LEU A 5 21.80 -6.46 8.24
C LEU A 5 20.59 -5.51 8.31
N LEU A 6 20.65 -4.47 9.13
CA LEU A 6 19.64 -3.42 9.20
C LEU A 6 19.50 -2.67 7.87
N LYS A 7 20.63 -2.33 7.24
CA LYS A 7 20.65 -1.71 5.90
C LYS A 7 20.00 -2.63 4.87
N LYS A 8 20.30 -3.94 4.92
CA LYS A 8 19.72 -4.95 4.03
C LYS A 8 18.21 -5.08 4.23
N SER A 9 17.72 -5.12 5.48
CA SER A 9 16.28 -5.16 5.76
C SER A 9 15.55 -3.90 5.29
N ILE A 10 16.15 -2.72 5.42
CA ILE A 10 15.58 -1.46 4.90
C ILE A 10 15.51 -1.50 3.37
N THR A 11 16.56 -1.99 2.70
CA THR A 11 16.58 -2.13 1.24
C THR A 11 15.47 -3.06 0.74
N ILE A 12 15.15 -4.12 1.49
CA ILE A 12 14.04 -5.04 1.19
C ILE A 12 12.68 -4.40 1.47
N TYR A 13 12.58 -3.57 2.50
CA TYR A 13 11.31 -2.93 2.88
C TYR A 13 10.89 -1.81 1.92
N LYS A 14 11.85 -1.12 1.31
CA LYS A 14 11.61 -0.05 0.32
C LYS A 14 10.70 -0.48 -0.84
N PRO A 15 10.98 -1.55 -1.61
CA PRO A 15 10.13 -1.96 -2.71
C PRO A 15 8.73 -2.40 -2.25
N ILE A 16 8.62 -3.03 -1.08
CA ILE A 16 7.31 -3.42 -0.52
C ILE A 16 6.50 -2.18 -0.14
N PHE A 17 7.15 -1.19 0.49
CA PHE A 17 6.50 0.07 0.84
C PHE A 17 6.04 0.85 -0.40
N LEU A 18 6.88 0.93 -1.42
CA LEU A 18 6.56 1.60 -2.68
C LEU A 18 5.41 0.89 -3.42
N TRP A 19 5.42 -0.44 -3.45
CA TRP A 19 4.34 -1.25 -3.99
C TRP A 19 3.02 -1.03 -3.24
N ASN A 20 3.05 -1.04 -1.90
CA ASN A 20 1.89 -0.77 -1.07
C ASN A 20 1.29 0.63 -1.34
N ILE A 21 2.14 1.66 -1.46
CA ILE A 21 1.70 3.02 -1.83
C ILE A 21 1.03 3.03 -3.20
N LEU A 22 1.64 2.42 -4.22
CA LEU A 22 1.08 2.38 -5.57
C LEU A 22 -0.29 1.70 -5.59
N VAL A 23 -0.41 0.54 -4.94
CA VAL A 23 -1.68 -0.18 -4.85
C VAL A 23 -2.71 0.63 -4.05
N SER A 24 -2.30 1.30 -2.98
CA SER A 24 -3.18 2.17 -2.17
C SER A 24 -3.69 3.38 -2.95
N LEU A 25 -2.85 4.03 -3.76
CA LEU A 25 -3.27 5.12 -4.64
C LEU A 25 -4.23 4.63 -5.71
N LEU A 26 -3.90 3.51 -6.38
CA LEU A 26 -4.75 2.90 -7.39
C LEU A 26 -6.13 2.55 -6.82
N THR A 27 -6.16 1.93 -5.64
CA THR A 27 -7.42 1.58 -4.95
C THR A 27 -8.20 2.82 -4.52
N ALA A 28 -7.52 3.87 -4.04
CA ALA A 28 -8.17 5.12 -3.63
C ALA A 28 -8.92 5.80 -4.79
N VAL A 29 -8.40 5.74 -6.03
CA VAL A 29 -9.09 6.27 -7.21
C VAL A 29 -10.48 5.65 -7.38
N PHE A 30 -10.63 4.34 -7.18
CA PHE A 30 -11.93 3.69 -7.26
C PHE A 30 -12.91 4.17 -6.18
N PHE A 31 -12.43 4.46 -4.97
CA PHE A 31 -13.27 5.03 -3.91
C PHE A 31 -13.68 6.47 -4.21
N ILE A 32 -12.80 7.27 -4.83
CA ILE A 32 -13.13 8.63 -5.29
C ILE A 32 -14.19 8.59 -6.40
N LEU A 33 -14.11 7.62 -7.32
CA LEU A 33 -15.07 7.38 -8.41
C LEU A 33 -16.36 6.69 -7.95
N ASN A 34 -16.91 7.06 -6.79
CA ASN A 34 -18.13 6.49 -6.20
C ASN A 34 -18.02 5.02 -5.73
N GLY A 35 -16.82 4.53 -5.42
CA GLY A 35 -16.63 3.17 -4.90
C GLY A 35 -17.38 2.88 -3.59
N PHE A 36 -17.78 3.88 -2.80
CA PHE A 36 -18.61 3.66 -1.61
C PHE A 36 -20.10 3.44 -1.90
N SER A 37 -20.62 3.97 -3.02
CA SER A 37 -22.03 3.85 -3.37
C SER A 37 -22.30 2.74 -4.39
N GLN A 38 -21.28 2.31 -5.12
CA GLN A 38 -21.39 1.24 -6.11
C GLN A 38 -20.74 -0.06 -5.62
N PRO A 39 -21.53 -1.12 -5.33
CA PRO A 39 -21.00 -2.35 -4.75
C PRO A 39 -20.00 -3.06 -5.68
N GLY A 40 -20.18 -2.98 -7.00
CA GLY A 40 -19.23 -3.57 -7.96
C GLY A 40 -17.84 -2.94 -7.90
N ILE A 41 -17.78 -1.60 -7.85
CA ILE A 41 -16.52 -0.85 -7.75
C ILE A 41 -15.87 -1.07 -6.37
N TYR A 42 -16.69 -1.11 -5.31
CA TYR A 42 -16.24 -1.43 -3.95
C TYR A 42 -15.53 -2.79 -3.88
N SER A 43 -16.21 -3.84 -4.34
CA SER A 43 -15.68 -5.20 -4.31
C SER A 43 -14.41 -5.34 -5.16
N PHE A 44 -14.38 -4.68 -6.32
CA PHE A 44 -13.19 -4.67 -7.18
C PHE A 44 -12.00 -3.97 -6.50
N ALA A 45 -12.22 -2.83 -5.85
CA ALA A 45 -11.17 -2.11 -5.13
C ALA A 45 -10.60 -2.95 -3.96
N ILE A 46 -11.45 -3.64 -3.20
CA ILE A 46 -11.02 -4.57 -2.15
C ILE A 46 -10.21 -5.72 -2.74
N PHE A 47 -10.66 -6.30 -3.86
CA PHE A 47 -9.97 -7.39 -4.51
C PHE A 47 -8.56 -7.01 -4.96
N ILE A 48 -8.40 -5.84 -5.58
CA ILE A 48 -7.07 -5.29 -5.92
C ILE A 48 -6.19 -5.17 -4.67
N LYS A 49 -6.76 -4.72 -3.55
CA LYS A 49 -6.01 -4.56 -2.30
C LYS A 49 -5.53 -5.90 -1.74
N LEU A 50 -6.36 -6.94 -1.79
CA LEU A 50 -5.99 -8.30 -1.39
C LEU A 50 -4.87 -8.88 -2.27
N ILE A 51 -4.91 -8.65 -3.58
CA ILE A 51 -3.82 -9.02 -4.49
C ILE A 51 -2.54 -8.27 -4.10
N GLY A 52 -2.65 -6.96 -3.84
CA GLY A 52 -1.53 -6.13 -3.39
C GLY A 52 -0.83 -6.69 -2.15
N TRP A 53 -1.60 -7.05 -1.12
CA TRP A 53 -1.07 -7.67 0.09
C TRP A 53 -0.42 -9.04 -0.17
N SER A 54 -1.02 -9.85 -1.04
CA SER A 54 -0.46 -11.15 -1.43
C SER A 54 0.90 -10.99 -2.12
N PHE A 55 1.03 -10.01 -3.00
CA PHE A 55 2.32 -9.66 -3.62
C PHE A 55 3.34 -9.15 -2.59
N SER A 56 2.93 -8.28 -1.66
CA SER A 56 3.81 -7.81 -0.59
C SER A 56 4.33 -8.95 0.30
N ALA A 57 3.45 -9.92 0.63
CA ALA A 57 3.84 -11.11 1.36
C ALA A 57 4.82 -11.98 0.55
N GLY A 58 4.60 -12.14 -0.76
CA GLY A 58 5.48 -12.87 -1.67
C GLY A 58 6.87 -12.25 -1.79
N ILE A 59 6.96 -10.93 -1.98
CA ILE A 59 8.22 -10.19 -2.01
C ILE A 59 8.95 -10.39 -0.67
N TYR A 60 8.25 -10.19 0.45
CA TYR A 60 8.87 -10.37 1.75
C TYR A 60 9.36 -11.80 1.99
N PHE A 61 8.61 -12.82 1.55
CA PHE A 61 8.99 -14.23 1.67
C PHE A 61 10.30 -14.53 0.93
N MET A 62 10.45 -14.03 -0.31
CA MET A 62 11.69 -14.20 -1.09
C MET A 62 12.92 -13.65 -0.37
N PHE A 63 12.77 -12.58 0.40
CA PHE A 63 13.89 -11.92 1.10
C PHE A 63 14.03 -12.32 2.58
N TYR A 64 13.02 -12.99 3.15
CA TYR A 64 12.97 -13.36 4.56
C TYR A 64 14.15 -14.24 4.97
N GLN A 65 14.55 -15.20 4.12
CA GLN A 65 15.63 -16.13 4.45
C GLN A 65 16.96 -15.39 4.74
N SER A 66 17.21 -14.26 4.07
CA SER A 66 18.41 -13.45 4.25
C SER A 66 18.41 -12.57 5.51
N THR A 67 17.25 -12.39 6.15
CA THR A 67 17.05 -11.50 7.31
C THR A 67 16.44 -12.21 8.53
N ALA A 68 16.06 -13.48 8.40
CA ALA A 68 15.39 -14.26 9.44
C ALA A 68 16.17 -14.33 10.75
N TYR A 69 17.50 -14.48 10.69
CA TYR A 69 18.37 -14.52 11.88
C TYR A 69 18.30 -13.22 12.69
N PHE A 70 18.24 -12.07 12.01
CA PHE A 70 18.12 -10.76 12.64
C PHE A 70 16.79 -10.61 13.38
N PHE A 71 15.68 -10.97 12.74
CA PHE A 71 14.35 -10.91 13.36
C PHE A 71 14.19 -11.90 14.52
N LYS A 72 14.79 -13.10 14.41
CA LYS A 72 14.80 -14.11 15.47
C LYS A 72 15.54 -13.60 16.71
N ASN A 73 16.67 -12.91 16.54
CA ASN A 73 17.40 -12.28 17.66
C ASN A 73 16.63 -11.11 18.30
N GLN A 74 15.69 -10.48 17.59
CA GLN A 74 14.80 -9.46 18.15
C GLN A 74 13.52 -10.04 18.78
N GLY A 75 13.34 -11.36 18.77
CA GLY A 75 12.11 -12.01 19.24
C GLY A 75 10.88 -11.71 18.37
N ILE A 76 11.07 -11.24 17.14
CA ILE A 76 9.99 -10.89 16.23
C ILE A 76 9.74 -12.07 15.28
N GLY A 77 8.60 -12.75 15.47
CA GLY A 77 8.17 -13.82 14.58
C GLY A 77 7.63 -13.31 13.24
N PHE A 78 7.74 -14.12 12.19
CA PHE A 78 7.27 -13.81 10.83
C PHE A 78 5.81 -13.33 10.79
N ARG A 79 4.92 -13.97 11.56
CA ARG A 79 3.50 -13.60 11.67
C ARG A 79 3.29 -12.15 12.13
N LYS A 80 4.12 -11.68 13.08
CA LYS A 80 4.04 -10.31 13.61
C LYS A 80 4.49 -9.29 12.55
N ILE A 81 5.48 -9.66 11.73
CA ILE A 81 5.96 -8.80 10.64
C ILE A 81 4.90 -8.67 9.56
N MET A 82 4.26 -9.78 9.16
CA MET A 82 3.16 -9.77 8.18
C MET A 82 1.98 -8.93 8.66
N LEU A 83 1.57 -9.09 9.92
CA LEU A 83 0.51 -8.28 10.52
C LEU A 83 0.85 -6.79 10.50
N ASN A 84 2.06 -6.43 10.93
CA ASN A 84 2.50 -5.04 10.92
C ASN A 84 2.49 -4.45 9.49
N LEU A 85 2.91 -5.23 8.50
CA LEU A 85 2.93 -4.80 7.10
C LEU A 85 1.53 -4.44 6.58
N VAL A 86 0.55 -5.29 6.86
CA VAL A 86 -0.86 -5.04 6.51
C VAL A 86 -1.42 -3.86 7.31
N LEU A 87 -1.13 -3.76 8.61
CA LEU A 87 -1.61 -2.66 9.45
C LEU A 87 -1.07 -1.30 9.01
N TYR A 88 0.23 -1.21 8.68
CA TYR A 88 0.81 0.04 8.18
C TYR A 88 0.22 0.45 6.83
N ASP A 89 0.00 -0.51 5.93
CA ASP A 89 -0.66 -0.24 4.65
C ASP A 89 -2.11 0.23 4.84
N LEU A 90 -2.88 -0.41 5.74
CA LEU A 90 -4.23 0.02 6.10
C LEU A 90 -4.26 1.44 6.68
N PHE A 91 -3.35 1.76 7.60
CA PHE A 91 -3.26 3.08 8.18
C PHE A 91 -2.98 4.14 7.11
N PHE A 92 -2.04 3.86 6.20
CA PHE A 92 -1.71 4.75 5.10
C PHE A 92 -2.87 4.91 4.13
N PHE A 93 -3.56 3.81 3.81
CA PHE A 93 -4.72 3.80 2.93
C PHE A 93 -5.89 4.60 3.50
N ILE A 94 -6.21 4.44 4.78
CA ILE A 94 -7.23 5.25 5.48
C ILE A 94 -6.82 6.73 5.44
N GLY A 95 -5.55 7.04 5.70
CA GLY A 95 -5.04 8.41 5.58
C GLY A 95 -5.25 9.01 4.19
N ILE A 96 -4.97 8.26 3.12
CA ILE A 96 -5.23 8.67 1.73
C ILE A 96 -6.72 8.92 1.51
N LEU A 97 -7.60 8.02 1.97
CA LEU A 97 -9.04 8.17 1.79
C LEU A 97 -9.57 9.40 2.53
N VAL A 98 -9.14 9.63 3.77
CA VAL A 98 -9.53 10.81 4.55
C VAL A 98 -9.05 12.08 3.86
N ALA A 99 -7.77 12.16 3.49
CA ALA A 99 -7.23 13.31 2.77
C ALA A 99 -7.97 13.56 1.44
N SER A 100 -8.24 12.50 0.69
CA SER A 100 -8.98 12.57 -0.58
C SER A 100 -10.42 13.02 -0.38
N SER A 101 -11.05 12.62 0.73
CA SER A 101 -12.43 13.02 1.06
C SER A 101 -12.53 14.49 1.44
N ILE A 102 -11.56 15.01 2.21
CA ILE A 102 -11.46 16.43 2.59
C ILE A 102 -11.14 17.28 1.36
N CYS A 103 -10.25 16.79 0.49
CA CYS A 103 -9.84 17.51 -0.73
C CYS A 103 -10.71 17.19 -1.96
N ARG A 104 -11.88 16.56 -1.79
CA ARG A 104 -12.69 16.01 -2.89
C ARG A 104 -13.03 17.06 -3.96
N ASP A 105 -13.44 18.25 -3.54
CA ASP A 105 -13.84 19.32 -4.46
C ASP A 105 -12.65 19.81 -5.29
N PHE A 106 -11.48 19.99 -4.66
CA PHE A 106 -10.24 20.36 -5.32
C PHE A 106 -9.77 19.27 -6.30
N LEU A 107 -9.76 18.00 -5.86
CA LEU A 107 -9.35 16.85 -6.68
C LEU A 107 -10.24 16.68 -7.90
N SER A 108 -11.56 16.83 -7.74
CA SER A 108 -12.50 16.74 -8.85
C SER A 108 -12.27 17.86 -9.88
N THR A 109 -12.01 19.09 -9.42
CA THR A 109 -11.75 20.25 -10.27
C THR A 109 -10.44 20.06 -11.06
N VAL A 110 -9.37 19.61 -10.40
CA VAL A 110 -8.09 19.32 -11.05
C VAL A 110 -8.22 18.19 -12.07
N LEU A 111 -8.93 17.11 -11.72
CA LEU A 111 -9.14 15.97 -12.62
C LEU A 111 -9.92 16.37 -13.89
N ILE A 112 -10.98 17.17 -13.74
CA ILE A 112 -11.76 17.69 -14.87
C ILE A 112 -10.89 18.57 -15.77
N ASN A 113 -10.11 19.49 -15.18
CA ASN A 113 -9.21 20.36 -15.93
C ASN A 113 -8.14 19.56 -16.69
N PHE A 114 -7.60 18.50 -16.09
CA PHE A 114 -6.60 17.64 -16.73
C PHE A 114 -7.20 16.81 -17.88
N LEU A 115 -8.43 16.32 -17.73
CA LEU A 115 -9.15 15.62 -18.81
C LEU A 115 -9.54 16.57 -19.95
N GLN A 116 -9.80 17.83 -19.66
CA GLN A 116 -10.05 18.85 -20.69
C GLN A 116 -8.78 19.24 -21.45
N THR A 117 -7.63 19.38 -20.78
CA THR A 117 -6.35 19.64 -21.45
C THR A 117 -5.86 18.45 -22.27
N ALA A 118 -6.17 17.21 -21.89
CA ALA A 118 -5.85 16.02 -22.70
C ALA A 118 -6.74 15.85 -23.94
N LYS A 119 -7.82 16.65 -24.06
CA LYS A 119 -8.74 16.63 -25.20
C LYS A 119 -8.32 17.56 -26.34
N TYR A 120 -7.27 18.37 -26.16
CA TYR A 120 -6.74 19.31 -27.14
C TYR A 120 -5.30 18.96 -27.53
#